data_AF-A0AAN9KP09-F1
#
_entry.id   AF-A0AAN9KP09-F1
#
_cell.length_a   1.000
_cell.length_b   1.000
_cell.length_c   1.000
_cell.angle_alpha   90.00
_cell.angle_beta   90.00
_cell.angle_gamma   90.00
#
_symmetry.space_group_name_H-M   'P 1'
#
loop_
_entity.id
_entity.type
_entity.pdbx_description
1 polymer ?
#
loop_
_entity_poly.entity_id
_entity_poly.type
_entity_poly.pdbx_seq_one_letter_code
_entity_poly.pdbx_strand_id
1 'polypeptide(L)'
;MGVSFLSTSPSLLPLVAHDPPLTTRHQPRSVSICCSKIKTIVSEEDQFQWRRRDILKCFGATVGLELVGSSRSLVGMANAADLIQRRQRSEFQSQIKGTLSTALKGNPDLVPSILTLALNDAFTYDKATKSGGPNGSIRFSSEISRPENQGLSAALNLLEEAKKEIDSYSKGGPISYADLIHCAGQSAAKATFLAAAIRKCGGNVEKGNILYTAYGSNGQWGLFDKQFGRADAQDPDPEGRVPIWEKASVKEMKDKFSAVGFGPRQLAVLSAFLGPDQTATETLLATDPDVAPWVQKYQRSRETVSQTDYEVDLITTFTKLSTLGQQINYEAYTYPPPKIDITKLKL
;
A
#
# COMPACT_ATOMS: atom_id res chain seq x y z
N MET A 1 48.55 31.61 47.99
CA MET A 1 47.95 30.67 48.97
C MET A 1 47.43 29.49 48.17
N GLY A 2 47.90 28.27 48.43
CA GLY A 2 47.44 27.06 47.75
C GLY A 2 46.69 26.15 48.71
N VAL A 3 45.67 25.44 48.22
CA VAL A 3 44.94 24.42 48.97
C VAL A 3 44.86 23.17 48.10
N SER A 4 45.26 22.04 48.67
CA SER A 4 45.41 20.76 47.97
C SER A 4 44.08 20.02 47.81
N PHE A 5 43.95 19.27 46.71
CA PHE A 5 42.97 18.20 46.59
C PHE A 5 43.64 16.85 46.89
N LEU A 6 42.98 15.99 47.67
CA LEU A 6 43.51 14.70 48.10
C LEU A 6 43.33 13.61 47.04
N SER A 7 44.33 12.73 46.98
CA SER A 7 44.41 11.59 46.07
C SER A 7 43.65 10.37 46.58
N THR A 8 43.19 9.50 45.67
CA THR A 8 43.03 8.07 45.97
C THR A 8 43.21 7.21 44.71
N SER A 9 44.46 6.84 44.43
CA SER A 9 44.80 5.83 43.42
C SER A 9 44.95 4.46 44.10
N PRO A 10 44.29 3.38 43.65
CA PRO A 10 44.49 2.04 44.21
C PRO A 10 45.81 1.43 43.70
N SER A 11 46.51 0.73 44.61
CA SER A 11 47.80 0.09 44.36
C SER A 11 47.68 -1.29 43.69
N LEU A 12 48.64 -1.60 42.80
CA LEU A 12 48.83 -2.94 42.21
C LEU A 12 49.89 -3.72 42.99
N LEU A 13 49.70 -5.04 43.16
CA LEU A 13 50.71 -6.13 43.25
C LEU A 13 49.96 -7.51 43.45
N PRO A 14 50.57 -8.71 43.23
CA PRO A 14 50.19 -9.49 42.04
C PRO A 14 49.75 -10.97 42.23
N LEU A 15 49.20 -11.52 41.13
CA LEU A 15 49.07 -12.92 40.68
C LEU A 15 48.77 -14.07 41.68
N VAL A 16 47.64 -14.75 41.41
CA VAL A 16 47.57 -16.21 41.25
C VAL A 16 46.79 -16.51 39.97
N ALA A 17 47.23 -17.48 39.17
CA ALA A 17 46.62 -17.84 37.89
C ALA A 17 45.53 -18.91 38.04
N HIS A 18 44.46 -18.81 37.23
CA HIS A 18 43.54 -19.91 36.95
C HIS A 18 43.32 -20.02 35.43
N ASP A 19 43.47 -21.24 34.92
CA ASP A 19 43.49 -21.52 33.49
C ASP A 19 42.11 -21.42 32.82
N PRO A 20 42.03 -20.89 31.57
CA PRO A 20 40.82 -20.97 30.77
C PRO A 20 40.68 -22.37 30.11
N PRO A 21 39.44 -22.89 29.93
CA PRO A 21 39.23 -24.19 29.31
C PRO A 21 39.57 -24.23 27.82
N LEU A 22 39.97 -25.43 27.37
CA LEU A 22 40.61 -25.71 26.09
C LEU A 22 39.76 -25.35 24.84
N THR A 23 40.35 -24.57 23.93
CA THR A 23 39.80 -24.35 22.59
C THR A 23 39.89 -25.63 21.74
N THR A 24 38.74 -26.12 21.26
CA THR A 24 38.70 -27.20 20.27
C THR A 24 38.53 -26.63 18.86
N ARG A 25 39.51 -26.89 17.98
CA ARG A 25 39.42 -26.58 16.54
C ARG A 25 38.34 -27.44 15.89
N HIS A 26 37.28 -26.82 15.38
CA HIS A 26 36.41 -27.48 14.40
C HIS A 26 36.94 -27.29 12.98
N GLN A 27 37.27 -28.39 12.32
CA GLN A 27 37.54 -28.42 10.88
C GLN A 27 36.21 -28.36 10.09
N PRO A 28 36.15 -27.63 8.96
CA PRO A 28 34.98 -27.67 8.08
C PRO A 28 34.93 -29.02 7.34
N ARG A 29 33.90 -29.81 7.59
CA ARG A 29 33.56 -30.96 6.73
C ARG A 29 32.73 -30.47 5.54
N SER A 30 33.17 -30.81 4.32
CA SER A 30 32.37 -30.63 3.12
C SER A 30 31.15 -31.56 3.16
N VAL A 31 29.97 -31.02 2.85
CA VAL A 31 28.74 -31.79 2.69
C VAL A 31 28.37 -31.81 1.21
N SER A 32 28.42 -32.98 0.59
CA SER A 32 27.89 -33.19 -0.75
C SER A 32 26.39 -33.49 -0.66
N ILE A 33 25.58 -32.76 -1.44
CA ILE A 33 24.13 -32.97 -1.49
C ILE A 33 23.84 -33.98 -2.61
N CYS A 34 23.37 -35.18 -2.23
CA CYS A 34 22.91 -36.20 -3.17
C CYS A 34 21.38 -36.35 -3.04
N CYS A 35 20.65 -36.08 -4.12
CA CYS A 35 19.19 -36.19 -4.15
C CYS A 35 18.76 -37.61 -4.53
N SER A 36 18.20 -38.37 -3.60
CA SER A 36 17.58 -39.68 -3.86
C SER A 36 16.05 -39.61 -3.78
N LYS A 37 15.38 -40.38 -4.64
CA LYS A 37 13.94 -40.33 -4.91
C LYS A 37 13.26 -41.56 -4.31
N ILE A 38 12.25 -41.40 -3.45
CA ILE A 38 11.62 -42.51 -2.72
C ILE A 38 10.12 -42.62 -3.08
N LYS A 39 9.65 -43.87 -3.26
CA LYS A 39 8.23 -44.28 -3.42
C LYS A 39 7.63 -44.67 -2.05
N THR A 40 6.31 -44.64 -1.93
CA THR A 40 5.59 -44.77 -0.63
C THR A 40 4.57 -45.91 -0.62
N ILE A 41 4.40 -46.58 0.54
CA ILE A 41 3.35 -47.56 0.91
C ILE A 41 2.96 -47.28 2.39
N VAL A 42 1.69 -47.47 2.78
CA VAL A 42 0.97 -46.87 3.96
C VAL A 42 0.22 -47.93 4.78
N SER A 43 0.12 -47.85 6.13
CA SER A 43 -1.06 -47.95 7.09
C SER A 43 -0.53 -48.02 8.56
N GLU A 44 -1.10 -47.31 9.55
CA GLU A 44 -2.13 -47.68 10.58
C GLU A 44 -1.68 -48.72 11.64
N GLU A 45 -1.99 -48.63 12.95
CA GLU A 45 -2.52 -47.58 13.86
C GLU A 45 -2.13 -47.95 15.31
N ASP A 46 -1.80 -46.99 16.20
CA ASP A 46 -2.29 -46.92 17.61
C ASP A 46 -1.87 -45.62 18.33
N GLN A 47 -2.47 -45.33 19.49
CA GLN A 47 -2.73 -43.98 20.00
C GLN A 47 -1.96 -43.55 21.27
N PHE A 48 -0.95 -42.66 21.20
CA PHE A 48 -0.40 -41.95 22.38
C PHE A 48 0.11 -40.51 22.15
N GLN A 49 0.01 -39.71 23.21
CA GLN A 49 0.30 -38.26 23.41
C GLN A 49 1.32 -37.53 22.50
N TRP A 50 0.93 -36.36 21.97
CA TRP A 50 1.77 -35.47 21.18
C TRP A 50 2.48 -34.38 22.01
N ARG A 51 3.82 -34.30 21.92
CA ARG A 51 4.62 -33.10 22.23
C ARG A 51 5.37 -32.62 20.99
N ARG A 52 5.57 -31.30 20.86
CA ARG A 52 5.93 -30.59 19.61
C ARG A 52 7.36 -30.78 19.05
N ARG A 53 8.04 -31.92 19.22
CA ARG A 53 9.45 -32.07 18.75
C ARG A 53 9.85 -33.36 18.03
N ASP A 54 8.98 -34.37 17.91
CA ASP A 54 9.32 -35.63 17.26
C ASP A 54 8.54 -35.85 15.96
N ILE A 55 9.10 -35.38 14.85
CA ILE A 55 8.62 -35.67 13.49
C ILE A 55 9.81 -36.23 12.68
N LEU A 56 9.62 -37.43 12.13
CA LEU A 56 10.28 -38.05 10.95
C LEU A 56 10.84 -39.47 11.20
N LYS A 57 9.97 -40.50 11.13
CA LYS A 57 10.31 -41.88 10.68
C LYS A 57 9.13 -42.48 9.90
N CYS A 58 9.40 -43.31 8.89
CA CYS A 58 8.41 -43.81 7.90
C CYS A 58 8.32 -45.36 7.89
N PHE A 59 7.40 -45.90 7.06
CA PHE A 59 7.06 -47.32 6.76
C PHE A 59 6.10 -48.00 7.78
N GLY A 60 4.95 -48.64 7.45
CA GLY A 60 4.11 -48.70 6.23
C GLY A 60 3.60 -50.12 5.83
N ALA A 61 2.28 -50.37 5.67
CA ALA A 61 1.69 -51.61 5.06
C ALA A 61 0.18 -51.51 4.67
N THR A 62 -0.22 -51.72 3.41
CA THR A 62 -1.48 -51.22 2.74
C THR A 62 -2.85 -51.88 2.95
N VAL A 63 -3.88 -51.02 3.08
CA VAL A 63 -5.28 -51.10 2.52
C VAL A 63 -5.76 -49.64 2.20
N GLY A 64 -6.69 -49.30 1.30
CA GLY A 64 -7.17 -50.06 0.13
C GLY A 64 -8.30 -49.48 -0.79
N LEU A 65 -9.08 -48.42 -0.48
CA LEU A 65 -10.26 -48.04 -1.30
C LEU A 65 -10.46 -46.52 -1.61
N GLU A 66 -11.24 -46.28 -2.67
CA GLU A 66 -11.47 -45.06 -3.46
C GLU A 66 -11.67 -43.72 -2.73
N LEU A 67 -10.88 -42.71 -3.15
CA LEU A 67 -11.30 -41.30 -3.14
C LEU A 67 -10.59 -40.53 -4.27
N VAL A 68 -10.88 -40.89 -5.52
CA VAL A 68 -10.42 -40.15 -6.71
C VAL A 68 -11.29 -38.89 -6.87
N GLY A 69 -10.93 -37.83 -6.15
CA GLY A 69 -11.62 -36.55 -6.22
C GLY A 69 -10.77 -35.41 -5.65
N SER A 70 -10.43 -34.43 -6.50
CA SER A 70 -9.87 -33.12 -6.10
C SER A 70 -8.60 -33.10 -5.22
N SER A 71 -7.47 -33.54 -5.78
CA SER A 71 -6.18 -32.87 -5.51
C SER A 71 -5.42 -32.64 -6.81
N ARG A 72 -5.95 -31.72 -7.62
CA ARG A 72 -5.28 -31.19 -8.82
C ARG A 72 -4.74 -29.80 -8.53
N SER A 73 -3.42 -29.69 -8.52
CA SER A 73 -2.60 -28.47 -8.69
C SER A 73 -3.11 -27.16 -8.11
N LEU A 74 -2.54 -26.74 -6.98
CA LEU A 74 -2.46 -25.32 -6.59
C LEU A 74 -1.20 -24.61 -7.12
N VAL A 75 -0.65 -25.10 -8.25
CA VAL A 75 0.14 -24.27 -9.17
C VAL A 75 -0.75 -23.98 -10.37
N GLY A 76 -1.48 -22.87 -10.32
CA GLY A 76 -2.16 -22.35 -11.49
C GLY A 76 -1.13 -21.93 -12.52
N MET A 77 -1.15 -22.53 -13.71
CA MET A 77 -0.31 -22.04 -14.81
C MET A 77 -0.76 -20.62 -15.17
N ALA A 78 0.11 -19.64 -14.93
CA ALA A 78 -0.04 -18.32 -15.51
C ALA A 78 0.11 -18.47 -17.04
N ASN A 79 -0.97 -18.24 -17.78
CA ASN A 79 -0.92 -18.28 -19.23
C ASN A 79 0.04 -17.20 -19.74
N ALA A 80 0.79 -17.48 -20.81
CA ALA A 80 1.78 -16.53 -21.34
C ALA A 80 1.16 -15.17 -21.72
N ALA A 81 -0.10 -15.16 -22.19
CA ALA A 81 -0.86 -13.94 -22.45
C ALA A 81 -1.07 -13.08 -21.19
N ASP A 82 -1.45 -13.70 -20.07
CA ASP A 82 -1.67 -13.04 -18.78
C ASP A 82 -0.36 -12.45 -18.22
N LEU A 83 0.77 -13.16 -18.36
CA LEU A 83 2.09 -12.60 -18.01
C LEU A 83 2.48 -11.38 -18.86
N ILE A 84 2.18 -11.40 -20.17
CA ILE A 84 2.42 -10.26 -21.07
C ILE A 84 1.53 -9.07 -20.69
N GLN A 85 0.24 -9.30 -20.46
CA GLN A 85 -0.72 -8.27 -20.07
C GLN A 85 -0.35 -7.60 -18.74
N ARG A 86 0.03 -8.38 -17.73
CA ARG A 86 0.57 -7.86 -16.46
C ARG A 86 1.79 -6.98 -16.67
N ARG A 87 2.72 -7.39 -17.53
CA ARG A 87 3.92 -6.60 -17.87
C ARG A 87 3.55 -5.28 -18.54
N GLN A 88 2.72 -5.30 -19.59
CA GLN A 88 2.26 -4.10 -20.30
C GLN A 88 1.63 -3.08 -19.34
N ARG A 89 0.72 -3.54 -18.47
CA ARG A 89 0.05 -2.71 -17.47
C ARG A 89 1.03 -2.16 -16.42
N SER A 90 2.00 -2.96 -15.99
CA SER A 90 3.03 -2.52 -15.03
C SER A 90 3.96 -1.45 -15.63
N GLU A 91 4.35 -1.61 -16.90
CA GLU A 91 5.13 -0.61 -17.64
C GLU A 91 4.35 0.71 -17.78
N PHE A 92 3.06 0.64 -18.17
CA PHE A 92 2.20 1.82 -18.28
C PHE A 92 1.97 2.52 -16.94
N GLN A 93 1.69 1.77 -15.86
CA GLN A 93 1.58 2.32 -14.51
C GLN A 93 2.87 3.02 -14.04
N SER A 94 4.03 2.50 -14.41
CA SER A 94 5.32 3.12 -14.09
C SER A 94 5.44 4.50 -14.76
N GLN A 95 5.03 4.60 -16.02
CA GLN A 95 5.00 5.87 -16.76
C GLN A 95 4.01 6.87 -16.14
N ILE A 96 2.77 6.43 -15.85
CA ILE A 96 1.74 7.23 -15.16
C ILE A 96 2.27 7.79 -13.83
N LYS A 97 2.90 6.93 -13.00
CA LYS A 97 3.52 7.34 -11.72
C LYS A 97 4.64 8.36 -11.93
N GLY A 98 5.39 8.27 -13.03
CA GLY A 98 6.41 9.24 -13.43
C GLY A 98 5.83 10.62 -13.78
N THR A 99 4.85 10.65 -14.69
CA THR A 99 4.13 11.88 -15.09
C THR A 99 3.48 12.55 -13.88
N LEU A 100 2.70 11.80 -13.09
CA LEU A 100 2.02 12.33 -11.90
C LEU A 100 2.99 12.82 -10.82
N SER A 101 4.10 12.11 -10.58
CA SER A 101 5.13 12.57 -9.63
C SER A 101 5.78 13.88 -10.09
N THR A 102 5.99 14.05 -11.39
CA THR A 102 6.53 15.30 -11.96
C THR A 102 5.53 16.45 -11.83
N ALA A 103 4.27 16.22 -12.21
CA ALA A 103 3.19 17.21 -12.09
C ALA A 103 2.99 17.69 -10.64
N LEU A 104 2.98 16.77 -9.68
CA LEU A 104 2.87 17.07 -8.24
C LEU A 104 4.09 17.81 -7.68
N LYS A 105 5.31 17.49 -8.13
CA LYS A 105 6.52 18.23 -7.72
C LYS A 105 6.51 19.68 -8.18
N GLY A 106 5.91 19.96 -9.35
CA GLY A 106 5.70 21.33 -9.83
C GLY A 106 4.56 22.08 -9.12
N ASN A 107 3.65 21.37 -8.45
CA ASN A 107 2.43 21.93 -7.86
C ASN A 107 2.17 21.36 -6.45
N PRO A 108 3.08 21.54 -5.47
CA PRO A 108 2.97 20.93 -4.15
C PRO A 108 1.71 21.37 -3.39
N ASP A 109 1.24 22.60 -3.61
CA ASP A 109 0.05 23.16 -2.95
C ASP A 109 -1.26 22.47 -3.37
N LEU A 110 -1.27 21.76 -4.51
CA LEU A 110 -2.43 20.98 -4.98
C LEU A 110 -2.47 19.55 -4.40
N VAL A 111 -1.46 19.12 -3.62
CA VAL A 111 -1.44 17.79 -2.99
C VAL A 111 -2.70 17.52 -2.15
N PRO A 112 -3.14 18.41 -1.23
CA PRO A 112 -4.35 18.16 -0.44
C PRO A 112 -5.63 18.18 -1.29
N SER A 113 -5.69 19.04 -2.32
CA SER A 113 -6.81 19.08 -3.26
C SER A 113 -6.92 17.78 -4.05
N ILE A 114 -5.81 17.15 -4.44
CA ILE A 114 -5.81 15.86 -5.16
C ILE A 114 -6.22 14.70 -4.23
N LEU A 115 -5.82 14.74 -2.96
CA LEU A 115 -6.32 13.79 -1.96
C LEU A 115 -7.84 13.94 -1.76
N THR A 116 -8.32 15.18 -1.62
CA THR A 116 -9.76 15.49 -1.45
C THR A 116 -10.57 15.13 -2.70
N LEU A 117 -10.03 15.34 -3.91
CA LEU A 117 -10.66 14.94 -5.18
C LEU A 117 -10.86 13.42 -5.25
N ALA A 118 -9.84 12.63 -4.91
CA ALA A 118 -9.94 11.17 -4.85
C ALA A 118 -10.84 10.67 -3.71
N LEU A 119 -10.95 11.42 -2.62
CA LEU A 119 -11.91 11.15 -1.54
C LEU A 119 -13.34 11.35 -2.06
N ASN A 120 -13.64 12.53 -2.61
CA ASN A 120 -14.99 12.93 -2.97
C ASN A 120 -15.57 12.05 -4.09
N ASP A 121 -14.79 11.75 -5.13
CA ASP A 121 -15.16 10.80 -6.20
C ASP A 121 -15.57 9.44 -5.61
N ALA A 122 -14.80 8.90 -4.67
CA ALA A 122 -15.11 7.62 -4.04
C ALA A 122 -16.27 7.68 -3.01
N PHE A 123 -16.49 8.84 -2.38
CA PHE A 123 -17.50 9.01 -1.33
C PHE A 123 -18.93 9.20 -1.87
N THR A 124 -19.15 9.35 -3.18
CA THR A 124 -20.49 9.28 -3.77
C THR A 124 -21.12 7.88 -3.70
N TYR A 125 -20.35 6.84 -3.34
CA TYR A 125 -20.84 5.47 -3.27
C TYR A 125 -22.00 5.31 -2.27
N ASP A 126 -23.09 4.70 -2.74
CA ASP A 126 -24.16 4.18 -1.91
C ASP A 126 -24.28 2.65 -2.07
N LYS A 127 -24.21 1.95 -0.95
CA LYS A 127 -24.30 0.47 -0.87
C LYS A 127 -25.70 -0.06 -1.18
N ALA A 128 -26.77 0.72 -0.94
CA ALA A 128 -28.14 0.27 -1.15
C ALA A 128 -28.49 0.21 -2.64
N THR A 129 -28.23 1.30 -3.37
CA THR A 129 -28.43 1.39 -4.83
C THR A 129 -27.27 0.83 -5.65
N LYS A 130 -26.09 0.61 -5.04
CA LYS A 130 -24.83 0.25 -5.72
C LYS A 130 -24.45 1.25 -6.83
N SER A 131 -24.65 2.53 -6.54
CA SER A 131 -24.35 3.65 -7.46
C SER A 131 -23.30 4.57 -6.85
N GLY A 132 -22.62 5.36 -7.68
CA GLY A 132 -21.47 6.15 -7.29
C GLY A 132 -20.23 5.34 -6.97
N GLY A 133 -19.26 5.99 -6.34
CA GLY A 133 -17.93 5.45 -6.07
C GLY A 133 -16.89 5.97 -7.06
N PRO A 134 -15.66 5.44 -7.01
CA PRO A 134 -14.48 5.96 -7.69
C PRO A 134 -14.58 5.70 -9.21
N ASN A 135 -15.34 6.54 -9.89
CA ASN A 135 -15.79 6.38 -11.27
C ASN A 135 -15.50 7.63 -12.12
N GLY A 136 -14.81 8.63 -11.57
CA GLY A 136 -14.46 9.86 -12.27
C GLY A 136 -15.64 10.78 -12.56
N SER A 137 -16.82 10.59 -11.96
CA SER A 137 -18.01 11.46 -12.09
C SER A 137 -17.69 12.90 -11.68
N ILE A 138 -16.81 13.07 -10.69
CA ILE A 138 -16.37 14.38 -10.19
C ILE A 138 -15.79 15.31 -11.26
N ARG A 139 -15.40 14.80 -12.44
CA ARG A 139 -14.92 15.61 -13.58
C ARG A 139 -16.03 16.44 -14.23
N PHE A 140 -17.30 16.06 -14.08
CA PHE A 140 -18.41 16.76 -14.71
C PHE A 140 -18.62 18.14 -14.10
N SER A 141 -18.92 19.13 -14.94
CA SER A 141 -19.06 20.54 -14.52
C SER A 141 -20.10 20.74 -13.41
N SER A 142 -21.21 20.00 -13.48
CA SER A 142 -22.29 19.98 -12.48
C SER A 142 -21.93 19.31 -11.15
N GLU A 143 -20.81 18.58 -11.09
CA GLU A 143 -20.34 17.91 -9.88
C GLU A 143 -19.15 18.64 -9.27
N ILE A 144 -18.15 19.03 -10.06
CA ILE A 144 -17.01 19.83 -9.59
C ILE A 144 -17.44 21.21 -9.07
N SER A 145 -18.59 21.74 -9.51
CA SER A 145 -19.15 23.01 -9.03
C SER A 145 -19.93 22.91 -7.72
N ARG A 146 -20.10 21.72 -7.14
CA ARG A 146 -20.87 21.52 -5.90
C ARG A 146 -20.11 22.05 -4.67
N PRO A 147 -20.80 22.47 -3.59
CA PRO A 147 -20.15 23.05 -2.41
C PRO A 147 -19.08 22.15 -1.76
N GLU A 148 -19.27 20.83 -1.78
CA GLU A 148 -18.29 19.84 -1.28
C GLU A 148 -17.00 19.75 -2.10
N ASN A 149 -17.04 20.20 -3.36
CA ASN A 149 -15.95 20.14 -4.34
C ASN A 149 -15.30 21.51 -4.60
N GLN A 150 -15.65 22.51 -3.79
CA GLN A 150 -15.11 23.87 -3.91
C GLN A 150 -13.57 23.88 -3.81
N GLY A 151 -12.92 24.56 -4.76
CA GLY A 151 -11.45 24.66 -4.83
C GLY A 151 -10.74 23.49 -5.53
N LEU A 152 -11.44 22.40 -5.86
CA LEU A 152 -10.81 21.22 -6.48
C LEU A 152 -10.54 21.36 -7.99
N SER A 153 -11.09 22.38 -8.66
CA SER A 153 -10.95 22.59 -10.11
C SER A 153 -9.49 22.75 -10.57
N ALA A 154 -8.62 23.38 -9.76
CA ALA A 154 -7.21 23.51 -10.09
C ALA A 154 -6.47 22.15 -10.07
N ALA A 155 -6.83 21.28 -9.12
CA ALA A 155 -6.33 19.90 -9.09
C ALA A 155 -6.84 19.10 -10.30
N LEU A 156 -8.14 19.19 -10.63
CA LEU A 156 -8.71 18.52 -11.80
C LEU A 156 -7.99 18.95 -13.09
N ASN A 157 -7.80 20.26 -13.31
CA ASN A 157 -7.09 20.78 -14.48
C ASN A 157 -5.66 20.23 -14.59
N LEU A 158 -4.92 20.12 -13.47
CA LEU A 158 -3.59 19.50 -13.47
C LEU A 158 -3.65 18.04 -13.91
N LEU A 159 -4.68 17.30 -13.47
CA LEU A 159 -4.88 15.91 -13.89
C LEU A 159 -5.27 15.82 -15.36
N GLU A 160 -6.05 16.76 -15.91
CA GLU A 160 -6.38 16.77 -17.34
C GLU A 160 -5.16 17.00 -18.23
N GLU A 161 -4.24 17.90 -17.86
CA GLU A 161 -2.97 18.05 -18.60
C GLU A 161 -2.09 16.79 -18.48
N ALA A 162 -1.97 16.21 -17.28
CA ALA A 162 -1.29 14.92 -17.09
C ALA A 162 -1.95 13.80 -17.90
N LYS A 163 -3.28 13.81 -18.05
CA LYS A 163 -4.02 12.84 -18.86
C LYS A 163 -3.67 12.94 -20.34
N LYS A 164 -3.59 14.15 -20.90
CA LYS A 164 -3.19 14.37 -22.30
C LYS A 164 -1.80 13.81 -22.57
N GLU A 165 -0.86 14.00 -21.64
CA GLU A 165 0.48 13.40 -21.71
C GLU A 165 0.41 11.86 -21.67
N ILE A 166 -0.28 11.29 -20.67
CA ILE A 166 -0.45 9.84 -20.48
C ILE A 166 -1.10 9.16 -21.71
N ASP A 167 -2.17 9.76 -22.24
CA ASP A 167 -2.87 9.25 -23.41
C ASP A 167 -1.98 9.29 -24.66
N SER A 168 -1.08 10.28 -24.78
CA SER A 168 -0.19 10.42 -25.95
C SER A 168 0.84 9.30 -26.09
N TYR A 169 1.27 8.68 -24.99
CA TYR A 169 2.20 7.55 -24.99
C TYR A 169 1.54 6.19 -24.70
N SER A 170 0.24 6.16 -24.39
CA SER A 170 -0.48 4.92 -24.15
C SER A 170 -0.58 4.07 -25.42
N LYS A 171 -0.32 2.77 -25.26
CA LYS A 171 -0.45 1.76 -26.32
C LYS A 171 -1.76 0.97 -26.24
N GLY A 172 -2.48 1.07 -25.12
CA GLY A 172 -3.67 0.27 -24.79
C GLY A 172 -4.97 1.07 -24.71
N GLY A 173 -5.01 2.25 -25.34
CA GLY A 173 -6.13 3.21 -25.23
C GLY A 173 -5.95 4.24 -24.11
N PRO A 174 -6.78 5.29 -24.07
CA PRO A 174 -6.67 6.36 -23.08
C PRO A 174 -6.90 5.85 -21.66
N ILE A 175 -6.24 6.46 -20.66
CA ILE A 175 -6.52 6.16 -19.25
C ILE A 175 -7.94 6.63 -18.88
N SER A 176 -8.67 5.89 -18.04
CA SER A 176 -9.94 6.39 -17.48
C SER A 176 -9.68 7.52 -16.48
N TYR A 177 -10.62 8.47 -16.38
CA TYR A 177 -10.57 9.50 -15.33
C TYR A 177 -10.63 8.87 -13.93
N ALA A 178 -11.40 7.80 -13.76
CA ALA A 178 -11.51 7.02 -12.53
C ALA A 178 -10.14 6.47 -12.07
N ASP A 179 -9.35 5.88 -12.96
CA ASP A 179 -7.99 5.42 -12.64
C ASP A 179 -7.02 6.59 -12.45
N LEU A 180 -7.09 7.61 -13.30
CA LEU A 180 -6.24 8.81 -13.22
C LEU A 180 -6.33 9.50 -11.86
N ILE A 181 -7.55 9.79 -11.39
CA ILE A 181 -7.82 10.45 -10.10
C ILE A 181 -7.25 9.61 -8.94
N HIS A 182 -7.40 8.28 -8.99
CA HIS A 182 -6.93 7.41 -7.93
C HIS A 182 -5.41 7.18 -7.97
N CYS A 183 -4.81 7.07 -9.15
CA CYS A 183 -3.34 7.09 -9.31
C CYS A 183 -2.74 8.44 -8.88
N ALA A 184 -3.45 9.55 -9.08
CA ALA A 184 -3.05 10.86 -8.57
C ALA A 184 -3.15 10.91 -7.03
N GLY A 185 -4.23 10.42 -6.43
CA GLY A 185 -4.38 10.27 -4.98
C GLY A 185 -3.28 9.38 -4.36
N GLN A 186 -2.88 8.28 -5.02
CA GLN A 186 -1.72 7.48 -4.61
C GLN A 186 -0.44 8.31 -4.66
N SER A 187 -0.22 9.06 -5.74
CA SER A 187 1.00 9.85 -5.94
C SER A 187 1.09 11.01 -4.94
N ALA A 188 -0.05 11.64 -4.62
CA ALA A 188 -0.18 12.66 -3.59
C ALA A 188 0.09 12.08 -2.18
N ALA A 189 -0.47 10.91 -1.85
CA ALA A 189 -0.17 10.24 -0.58
C ALA A 189 1.34 9.94 -0.44
N LYS A 190 1.96 9.39 -1.48
CA LYS A 190 3.43 9.17 -1.53
C LYS A 190 4.22 10.47 -1.39
N ALA A 191 3.75 11.59 -1.96
CA ALA A 191 4.37 12.90 -1.78
C ALA A 191 4.33 13.36 -0.30
N THR A 192 3.21 13.14 0.42
CA THR A 192 3.15 13.46 1.86
C THR A 192 4.11 12.60 2.69
N PHE A 193 4.27 11.32 2.36
CA PHE A 193 5.21 10.41 3.04
C PHE A 193 6.66 10.83 2.80
N LEU A 194 7.02 11.16 1.55
CA LEU A 194 8.34 11.69 1.21
C LEU A 194 8.62 13.02 1.91
N ALA A 195 7.66 13.95 1.94
CA ALA A 195 7.79 15.22 2.66
C ALA A 195 8.01 15.01 4.16
N ALA A 196 7.32 14.04 4.78
CA ALA A 196 7.55 13.67 6.18
C ALA A 196 8.96 13.08 6.40
N ALA A 197 9.46 12.23 5.48
CA ALA A 197 10.82 11.69 5.54
C ALA A 197 11.89 12.79 5.41
N ILE A 198 11.73 13.72 4.45
CA ILE A 198 12.63 14.87 4.28
C ILE A 198 12.62 15.76 5.54
N ARG A 199 11.45 16.03 6.12
CA ARG A 199 11.32 16.78 7.38
C ARG A 199 12.05 16.09 8.54
N LYS A 200 11.91 14.77 8.67
CA LYS A 200 12.63 13.95 9.67
C LYS A 200 14.14 13.93 9.47
N CYS A 201 14.61 14.11 8.23
CA CYS A 201 16.03 14.31 7.90
C CYS A 201 16.49 15.77 8.00
N GLY A 202 15.76 16.65 8.71
CA GLY A 202 16.14 18.05 8.91
C GLY A 202 16.08 18.89 7.63
N GLY A 203 15.21 18.54 6.69
CA GLY A 203 15.09 19.19 5.38
C GLY A 203 16.07 18.67 4.32
N ASN A 204 16.97 17.75 4.66
CA ASN A 204 17.90 17.18 3.68
C ASN A 204 17.17 16.23 2.70
N VAL A 205 17.05 16.67 1.44
CA VAL A 205 16.29 15.99 0.39
C VAL A 205 16.88 14.62 0.05
N GLU A 206 18.20 14.49 -0.06
CA GLU A 206 18.86 13.22 -0.41
C GLU A 206 18.63 12.15 0.67
N LYS A 207 18.89 12.48 1.94
CA LYS A 207 18.64 11.60 3.08
C LYS A 207 17.16 11.26 3.21
N GLY A 208 16.27 12.22 2.97
CA GLY A 208 14.82 11.98 2.95
C GLY A 208 14.38 11.01 1.86
N ASN A 209 14.95 11.10 0.66
CA ASN A 209 14.69 10.14 -0.42
C ASN A 209 15.21 8.73 -0.09
N ILE A 210 16.41 8.62 0.49
CA ILE A 210 16.95 7.32 0.94
C ILE A 210 16.05 6.71 2.03
N LEU A 211 15.64 7.51 3.03
CA LEU A 211 14.77 7.08 4.11
C LEU A 211 13.39 6.64 3.60
N TYR A 212 12.77 7.43 2.72
CA TYR A 212 11.50 7.09 2.09
C TYR A 212 11.59 5.85 1.19
N THR A 213 12.70 5.67 0.46
CA THR A 213 12.90 4.47 -0.37
C THR A 213 12.96 3.21 0.48
N ALA A 214 13.62 3.27 1.65
CA ALA A 214 13.72 2.16 2.58
C ALA A 214 12.43 1.88 3.38
N TYR A 215 11.72 2.92 3.83
CA TYR A 215 10.65 2.78 4.84
C TYR A 215 9.27 3.29 4.41
N GLY A 216 9.12 3.96 3.27
CA GLY A 216 7.87 4.57 2.77
C GLY A 216 6.80 3.58 2.28
N SER A 217 6.74 2.40 2.90
CA SER A 217 5.72 1.36 2.73
C SER A 217 5.42 0.96 1.28
N ASN A 218 6.38 1.09 0.37
CA ASN A 218 6.19 0.93 -1.08
C ASN A 218 5.57 -0.44 -1.47
N GLY A 219 5.90 -1.51 -0.75
CA GLY A 219 5.32 -2.85 -0.98
C GLY A 219 3.83 -2.98 -0.64
N GLN A 220 3.30 -2.14 0.25
CA GLN A 220 1.88 -2.19 0.65
C GLN A 220 0.94 -1.74 -0.48
N TRP A 221 1.45 -0.96 -1.44
CA TRP A 221 0.70 -0.53 -2.62
C TRP A 221 0.39 -1.65 -3.61
N GLY A 222 0.91 -2.87 -3.44
CA GLY A 222 0.76 -3.96 -4.41
C GLY A 222 -0.69 -4.36 -4.73
N LEU A 223 -1.62 -4.29 -3.76
CA LEU A 223 -3.04 -4.54 -4.02
C LEU A 223 -3.71 -3.38 -4.78
N PHE A 224 -3.39 -2.13 -4.40
CA PHE A 224 -3.85 -0.93 -5.10
C PHE A 224 -3.40 -0.94 -6.56
N ASP A 225 -2.12 -1.22 -6.81
CA ASP A 225 -1.52 -1.29 -8.14
C ASP A 225 -2.13 -2.43 -8.96
N LYS A 226 -2.54 -3.55 -8.33
CA LYS A 226 -3.30 -4.61 -9.02
C LYS A 226 -4.71 -4.13 -9.42
N GLN A 227 -5.36 -3.32 -8.59
CA GLN A 227 -6.70 -2.77 -8.80
C GLN A 227 -6.66 -1.54 -9.74
N PHE A 228 -6.49 -1.80 -11.04
CA PHE A 228 -6.35 -0.79 -12.09
C PHE A 228 -7.15 -1.21 -13.33
N GLY A 229 -7.86 -0.30 -13.96
CA GLY A 229 -8.90 -0.60 -14.97
C GLY A 229 -10.30 -0.33 -14.43
N ARG A 230 -10.51 0.85 -13.83
CA ARG A 230 -11.83 1.37 -13.42
C ARG A 230 -12.58 1.93 -14.63
N ALA A 231 -13.90 1.78 -14.64
CA ALA A 231 -14.76 2.35 -15.68
C ALA A 231 -15.18 3.79 -15.32
N ASP A 232 -15.18 4.68 -16.32
CA ASP A 232 -15.67 6.05 -16.18
C ASP A 232 -17.21 6.09 -16.18
N ALA A 233 -17.79 6.81 -15.22
CA ALA A 233 -19.19 7.20 -15.24
C ALA A 233 -19.46 8.14 -16.43
N GLN A 234 -20.66 8.03 -17.02
CA GLN A 234 -21.09 8.84 -18.17
C GLN A 234 -21.84 10.12 -17.76
N ASP A 235 -22.26 10.19 -16.49
CA ASP A 235 -23.06 11.24 -15.89
C ASP A 235 -22.48 11.58 -14.49
N PRO A 236 -22.76 12.77 -13.93
CA PRO A 236 -22.43 13.09 -12.54
C PRO A 236 -23.16 12.17 -11.56
N ASP A 237 -22.54 11.88 -10.42
CA ASP A 237 -23.14 11.08 -9.38
C ASP A 237 -24.21 11.86 -8.60
N PRO A 238 -25.16 11.19 -7.92
CA PRO A 238 -26.24 11.87 -7.22
C PRO A 238 -25.78 12.77 -6.08
N GLU A 239 -26.43 13.93 -5.97
CA GLU A 239 -26.14 15.00 -5.01
C GLU A 239 -26.41 14.60 -3.55
N GLY A 240 -25.86 15.38 -2.60
CA GLY A 240 -26.12 15.24 -1.17
C GLY A 240 -25.46 14.03 -0.52
N ARG A 241 -24.56 13.33 -1.23
CA ARG A 241 -23.87 12.14 -0.73
C ARG A 241 -22.53 12.42 -0.07
N VAL A 242 -21.91 13.57 -0.32
CA VAL A 242 -20.57 13.93 0.19
C VAL A 242 -20.70 15.12 1.16
N PRO A 243 -20.18 15.02 2.40
CA PRO A 243 -20.16 16.14 3.34
C PRO A 243 -19.23 17.27 2.88
N ILE A 244 -19.56 18.51 3.24
CA ILE A 244 -18.64 19.64 3.13
C ILE A 244 -17.66 19.54 4.30
N TRP A 245 -16.51 18.88 4.11
CA TRP A 245 -15.59 18.47 5.18
C TRP A 245 -15.16 19.59 6.13
N GLU A 246 -14.92 20.80 5.61
CA GLU A 246 -14.54 21.98 6.42
C GLU A 246 -15.62 22.44 7.42
N LYS A 247 -16.89 22.08 7.17
CA LYS A 247 -18.06 22.50 7.96
C LYS A 247 -18.76 21.33 8.65
N ALA A 248 -18.44 20.10 8.27
CA ALA A 248 -19.05 18.90 8.82
C ALA A 248 -18.64 18.69 10.29
N SER A 249 -19.61 18.30 11.12
CA SER A 249 -19.32 17.80 12.45
C SER A 249 -18.63 16.43 12.39
N VAL A 250 -17.87 16.08 13.44
CA VAL A 250 -17.23 14.75 13.53
C VAL A 250 -18.27 13.62 13.47
N LYS A 251 -19.51 13.89 13.94
CA LYS A 251 -20.63 12.95 13.80
C LYS A 251 -20.99 12.72 12.33
N GLU A 252 -21.20 13.77 11.54
CA GLU A 252 -21.52 13.63 10.10
C GLU A 252 -20.39 12.93 9.34
N MET A 253 -19.13 13.20 9.71
CA MET A 253 -17.97 12.46 9.17
C MET A 253 -18.03 10.97 9.54
N LYS A 254 -18.26 10.61 10.82
CA LYS A 254 -18.42 9.21 11.27
C LYS A 254 -19.58 8.51 10.57
N ASP A 255 -20.74 9.16 10.50
CA ASP A 255 -21.96 8.63 9.88
C ASP A 255 -21.73 8.36 8.38
N LYS A 256 -21.05 9.29 7.68
CA LYS A 256 -20.71 9.11 6.27
C LYS A 256 -19.70 7.98 6.04
N PHE A 257 -18.63 7.90 6.83
CA PHE A 257 -17.67 6.79 6.76
C PHE A 257 -18.36 5.45 7.04
N SER A 258 -19.30 5.42 7.99
CA SER A 258 -20.10 4.23 8.31
C SER A 258 -21.01 3.81 7.15
N ALA A 259 -21.64 4.75 6.46
CA ALA A 259 -22.49 4.48 5.30
C ALA A 259 -21.75 3.79 4.14
N VAL A 260 -20.47 4.13 3.92
CA VAL A 260 -19.62 3.48 2.90
C VAL A 260 -18.90 2.21 3.40
N GLY A 261 -19.15 1.78 4.65
CA GLY A 261 -18.61 0.54 5.22
C GLY A 261 -17.26 0.68 5.93
N PHE A 262 -16.88 1.89 6.31
CA PHE A 262 -15.72 2.21 7.15
C PHE A 262 -16.13 2.56 8.58
N GLY A 263 -15.17 2.91 9.44
CA GLY A 263 -15.45 3.34 10.82
C GLY A 263 -14.42 4.36 11.34
N PRO A 264 -14.44 4.67 12.65
CA PRO A 264 -13.62 5.72 13.27
C PRO A 264 -12.11 5.62 12.97
N ARG A 265 -11.57 4.39 12.86
CA ARG A 265 -10.17 4.15 12.47
C ARG A 265 -9.84 4.71 11.09
N GLN A 266 -10.70 4.45 10.11
CA GLN A 266 -10.50 4.88 8.73
C GLN A 266 -10.68 6.40 8.59
N LEU A 267 -11.62 6.98 9.34
CA LEU A 267 -11.78 8.43 9.43
C LEU A 267 -10.49 9.09 9.96
N ALA A 268 -9.93 8.57 11.06
CA ALA A 268 -8.68 9.09 11.62
C ALA A 268 -7.46 8.92 10.70
N VAL A 269 -7.33 7.79 9.98
CA VAL A 269 -6.16 7.56 9.12
C VAL A 269 -6.19 8.34 7.81
N LEU A 270 -7.38 8.67 7.31
CA LEU A 270 -7.58 9.52 6.13
C LEU A 270 -7.65 11.02 6.49
N SER A 271 -7.17 11.45 7.66
CA SER A 271 -7.22 12.86 8.08
C SER A 271 -6.62 13.86 7.07
N ALA A 272 -5.59 13.46 6.32
CA ALA A 272 -4.98 14.27 5.25
C ALA A 272 -5.84 14.40 3.96
N PHE A 273 -6.95 13.67 3.85
CA PHE A 273 -7.87 13.72 2.71
C PHE A 273 -9.08 14.64 2.96
N LEU A 274 -9.30 15.07 4.22
CA LEU A 274 -10.47 15.86 4.62
C LEU A 274 -10.25 17.39 4.48
N GLY A 275 -9.02 17.82 4.20
CA GLY A 275 -8.68 19.24 4.08
C GLY A 275 -7.16 19.49 4.02
N PRO A 276 -6.75 20.76 3.83
CA PRO A 276 -5.34 21.14 3.66
C PRO A 276 -4.49 21.05 4.93
N ASP A 277 -5.09 21.24 6.12
CA ASP A 277 -4.40 21.12 7.41
C ASP A 277 -4.81 19.83 8.13
N GLN A 278 -3.93 18.82 8.06
CA GLN A 278 -4.10 17.56 8.78
C GLN A 278 -4.13 17.73 10.30
N THR A 279 -3.41 18.71 10.86
CA THR A 279 -3.30 18.92 12.32
C THR A 279 -4.55 19.57 12.88
N ALA A 280 -5.09 20.58 12.19
CA ALA A 280 -6.39 21.17 12.54
C ALA A 280 -7.51 20.13 12.42
N THR A 281 -7.53 19.36 11.32
CA THR A 281 -8.47 18.25 11.11
C THR A 281 -8.40 17.24 12.24
N GLU A 282 -7.20 16.79 12.63
CA GLU A 282 -7.05 15.83 13.72
C GLU A 282 -7.40 16.38 15.09
N THR A 283 -7.20 17.68 15.32
CA THR A 283 -7.63 18.36 16.55
C THR A 283 -9.15 18.34 16.67
N LEU A 284 -9.87 18.58 15.56
CA LEU A 284 -11.32 18.43 15.49
C LEU A 284 -11.74 16.98 15.72
N LEU A 285 -11.15 16.02 14.99
CA LEU A 285 -11.47 14.59 15.12
C LEU A 285 -11.21 14.05 16.54
N ALA A 286 -10.18 14.54 17.23
CA ALA A 286 -9.84 14.15 18.60
C ALA A 286 -10.84 14.66 19.67
N THR A 287 -11.81 15.50 19.31
CA THR A 287 -12.92 15.86 20.21
C THR A 287 -13.92 14.71 20.41
N ASP A 288 -13.96 13.74 19.49
CA ASP A 288 -14.88 12.61 19.55
C ASP A 288 -14.21 11.36 20.18
N PRO A 289 -14.83 10.74 21.20
CA PRO A 289 -14.21 9.65 21.97
C PRO A 289 -13.98 8.37 21.15
N ASP A 290 -14.73 8.14 20.06
CA ASP A 290 -14.55 6.95 19.22
C ASP A 290 -13.37 7.12 18.25
N VAL A 291 -13.06 8.37 17.87
CA VAL A 291 -12.04 8.70 16.86
C VAL A 291 -10.71 9.06 17.51
N ALA A 292 -10.73 9.73 18.68
CA ALA A 292 -9.54 10.20 19.39
C ALA A 292 -8.45 9.12 19.64
N PRO A 293 -8.77 7.88 20.04
CA PRO A 293 -7.74 6.84 20.23
C PRO A 293 -6.98 6.50 18.95
N TRP A 294 -7.65 6.58 17.79
CA TRP A 294 -7.05 6.33 16.48
C TRP A 294 -6.21 7.52 16.02
N VAL A 295 -6.69 8.74 16.21
CA VAL A 295 -5.90 9.97 15.95
C VAL A 295 -4.59 9.93 16.74
N GLN A 296 -4.67 9.68 18.05
CA GLN A 296 -3.48 9.55 18.89
C GLN A 296 -2.56 8.39 18.47
N LYS A 297 -3.11 7.26 18.01
CA LYS A 297 -2.31 6.16 17.45
C LYS A 297 -1.50 6.65 16.24
N TYR A 298 -2.15 7.33 15.29
CA TYR A 298 -1.50 7.75 14.05
C TYR A 298 -0.54 8.93 14.25
N GLN A 299 -0.80 9.82 15.21
CA GLN A 299 0.16 10.84 15.66
C GLN A 299 1.44 10.20 16.21
N ARG A 300 1.32 9.30 17.20
CA ARG A 300 2.47 8.52 17.72
C ARG A 300 3.20 7.74 16.63
N SER A 301 2.47 7.19 15.65
CA SER A 301 3.09 6.54 14.49
C SER A 301 3.92 7.54 13.67
N ARG A 302 3.37 8.69 13.31
CA ARG A 302 4.07 9.71 12.51
C ARG A 302 5.26 10.36 13.23
N GLU A 303 5.28 10.36 14.57
CA GLU A 303 6.44 10.74 15.38
C GLU A 303 7.62 9.75 15.23
N THR A 304 7.35 8.44 15.07
CA THR A 304 8.41 7.47 14.77
C THR A 304 9.05 7.74 13.41
N VAL A 305 10.33 7.36 13.23
CA VAL A 305 11.05 7.58 11.97
C VAL A 305 10.30 6.99 10.77
N SER A 306 9.95 5.71 10.82
CA SER A 306 9.35 4.98 9.69
C SER A 306 7.83 5.13 9.55
N GLN A 307 7.12 5.63 10.56
CA GLN A 307 5.68 5.92 10.53
C GLN A 307 4.76 4.82 9.96
N THR A 308 5.19 3.57 10.12
CA THR A 308 4.69 2.42 9.35
C THR A 308 3.22 2.13 9.60
N ASP A 309 2.75 2.18 10.85
CA ASP A 309 1.33 1.96 11.19
C ASP A 309 0.40 2.97 10.49
N TYR A 310 0.79 4.24 10.39
CA TYR A 310 0.02 5.27 9.67
C TYR A 310 0.02 5.01 8.16
N GLU A 311 1.20 4.82 7.55
CA GLU A 311 1.29 4.59 6.11
C GLU A 311 0.55 3.32 5.68
N VAL A 312 0.75 2.20 6.38
CA VAL A 312 0.14 0.91 6.05
C VAL A 312 -1.37 0.96 6.20
N ASP A 313 -1.90 1.57 7.27
CA ASP A 313 -3.34 1.70 7.48
C ASP A 313 -3.99 2.68 6.49
N LEU A 314 -3.30 3.76 6.12
CA LEU A 314 -3.76 4.71 5.09
C LEU A 314 -3.85 4.00 3.74
N ILE A 315 -2.79 3.32 3.31
CA ILE A 315 -2.78 2.57 2.04
C ILE A 315 -3.87 1.51 2.04
N THR A 316 -4.02 0.75 3.13
CA THR A 316 -5.05 -0.30 3.26
C THR A 316 -6.46 0.26 3.17
N THR A 317 -6.69 1.45 3.73
CA THR A 317 -7.99 2.14 3.69
C THR A 317 -8.26 2.72 2.29
N PHE A 318 -7.29 3.43 1.72
CA PHE A 318 -7.41 4.04 0.39
C PHE A 318 -7.53 2.99 -0.74
N THR A 319 -6.91 1.81 -0.58
CA THR A 319 -7.09 0.66 -1.48
C THR A 319 -8.54 0.16 -1.51
N LYS A 320 -9.20 0.10 -0.35
CA LYS A 320 -10.63 -0.24 -0.28
C LYS A 320 -11.51 0.88 -0.83
N LEU A 321 -11.21 2.13 -0.46
CA LEU A 321 -11.96 3.31 -0.89
C LEU A 321 -11.98 3.41 -2.42
N SER A 322 -10.80 3.31 -3.04
CA SER A 322 -10.61 3.40 -4.50
C SER A 322 -11.24 2.25 -5.29
N THR A 323 -11.96 1.31 -4.67
CA THR A 323 -12.66 0.21 -5.37
C THR A 323 -14.12 0.01 -4.95
N LEU A 324 -14.73 0.94 -4.21
CA LEU A 324 -16.15 0.86 -3.84
C LEU A 324 -17.06 0.85 -5.09
N GLY A 325 -17.85 -0.20 -5.30
CA GLY A 325 -18.78 -0.30 -6.44
C GLY A 325 -18.14 -0.59 -7.80
N GLN A 326 -16.83 -0.38 -7.98
CA GLN A 326 -16.12 -0.64 -9.22
C GLN A 326 -15.86 -2.14 -9.47
N GLN A 327 -16.01 -2.56 -10.72
CA GLN A 327 -15.53 -3.86 -11.21
C GLN A 327 -14.26 -3.63 -12.03
N ILE A 328 -13.12 -4.07 -11.51
CA ILE A 328 -11.82 -3.84 -12.14
C ILE A 328 -11.64 -4.74 -13.37
N ASN A 329 -11.42 -4.11 -14.53
CA ASN A 329 -11.00 -4.78 -15.75
C ASN A 329 -9.48 -5.02 -15.70
N TYR A 330 -9.08 -6.28 -15.45
CA TYR A 330 -7.67 -6.66 -15.32
C TYR A 330 -6.94 -6.74 -16.67
N GLU A 331 -7.69 -6.72 -17.77
CA GLU A 331 -7.23 -6.69 -19.15
C GLU A 331 -7.18 -5.25 -19.73
N ALA A 332 -7.65 -4.24 -18.98
CA ALA A 332 -7.62 -2.84 -19.39
C ALA A 332 -6.18 -2.37 -19.68
N TYR A 333 -6.05 -1.47 -20.66
CA TYR A 333 -4.77 -0.90 -21.11
C TYR A 333 -3.76 -1.91 -21.68
N THR A 334 -4.22 -3.12 -22.03
CA THR A 334 -3.41 -4.12 -22.74
C THR A 334 -3.52 -3.93 -24.24
N TYR A 335 -2.54 -4.46 -24.99
CA TYR A 335 -2.47 -4.32 -26.44
C TYR A 335 -1.88 -5.57 -27.10
N PRO A 336 -2.15 -5.84 -28.39
CA PRO A 336 -1.65 -7.03 -29.07
C PRO A 336 -0.12 -7.14 -28.96
N PRO A 337 0.44 -8.29 -28.53
CA PRO A 337 1.88 -8.47 -28.47
C PRO A 337 2.48 -8.44 -29.88
N PRO A 338 3.70 -7.90 -30.05
CA PRO A 338 4.39 -7.96 -31.34
C PRO A 338 4.59 -9.44 -31.74
N LYS A 339 4.24 -9.76 -32.98
CA LYS A 339 4.46 -11.11 -33.53
C LYS A 339 5.96 -11.39 -33.55
N ILE A 340 6.39 -12.44 -32.85
CA ILE A 340 7.78 -12.88 -32.86
C ILE A 340 8.08 -13.44 -34.25
N ASP A 341 8.96 -12.75 -34.98
CA ASP A 341 9.47 -13.24 -36.25
C ASP A 341 10.53 -14.31 -36.00
N ILE A 342 10.08 -15.57 -36.01
CA ILE A 342 10.92 -16.75 -35.78
C ILE A 342 12.08 -16.87 -36.79
N THR A 343 12.01 -16.20 -37.95
CA THR A 343 13.10 -16.20 -38.93
C THR A 343 14.26 -15.28 -38.54
N LYS A 344 14.04 -14.36 -37.59
CA LYS A 344 15.05 -13.42 -37.06
C LYS A 344 15.65 -13.85 -35.72
N LEU A 345 15.14 -14.93 -35.13
CA LEU A 345 15.75 -15.56 -33.96
C LEU A 345 17.02 -16.30 -34.42
N LYS A 346 18.19 -15.75 -34.09
CA LYS A 346 19.43 -16.52 -34.14
C LYS A 346 19.39 -17.56 -33.03
N LEU A 347 19.21 -18.82 -33.42
CA LEU A 347 19.36 -20.01 -32.58
C LEU A 347 20.83 -20.27 -32.25
#